data_AF-A0A920AT23-F1
#
_entry.id   AF-A0A920AT23-F1
#
_cell.length_a   1.000
_cell.length_b   1.000
_cell.length_c   1.000
_cell.angle_alpha   90.00
_cell.angle_beta   90.00
_cell.angle_gamma   90.00
#
_symmetry.space_group_name_H-M   'P 1'
#
loop_
_entity.id
_entity.type
_entity.pdbx_description
1 polymer ?
#
loop_
_entity_poly.entity_id
_entity_poly.type
_entity_poly.pdbx_seq_one_letter_code
_entity_poly.pdbx_strand_id
1 'polypeptide(L)'
;MLYLYGLPFDVEKVYKIGKKYNIPIIEDHAQTMLATYKNKIVGATNDFSSWSFETTKHLSSGEGGILLTNNRKLAENVRKIGGQGYKNLDAKGGVIKFGNQATVQNPNYKRHDTLGWNYRMNEFTAAVALAQSRTT
;
A
#
# COMPACT_ATOMS: atom_id res chain seq x y z
N MET A 1 6.93 -12.22 3.51
CA MET A 1 7.10 -13.40 2.63
C MET A 1 7.38 -12.91 1.22
N LEU A 2 8.36 -13.50 0.53
CA LEU A 2 8.77 -13.08 -0.81
C LEU A 2 8.33 -14.13 -1.84
N TYR A 3 7.77 -13.67 -2.95
CA TYR A 3 7.50 -14.51 -4.12
C TYR A 3 8.63 -14.35 -5.14
N LEU A 4 9.68 -15.15 -4.97
CA LEU A 4 10.89 -15.01 -5.76
C LEU A 4 10.68 -15.54 -7.19
N TYR A 5 11.10 -14.76 -8.19
CA TYR A 5 11.06 -15.15 -9.61
C TYR A 5 9.70 -15.63 -10.13
N GLY A 6 8.59 -15.05 -9.68
CA GLY A 6 7.29 -15.52 -10.14
C GLY A 6 6.64 -16.59 -9.25
N LEU A 7 7.42 -17.22 -8.36
CA LEU A 7 7.03 -18.48 -7.73
C LEU A 7 6.40 -18.27 -6.35
N PRO A 8 5.18 -18.81 -6.11
CA PRO A 8 4.57 -18.78 -4.80
C PRO A 8 5.25 -19.75 -3.84
N PHE A 9 5.44 -19.30 -2.59
CA PHE A 9 5.71 -20.21 -1.48
C PHE A 9 4.45 -21.02 -1.14
N ASP A 10 4.54 -21.92 -0.15
CA ASP A 10 3.36 -22.63 0.36
C ASP A 10 2.46 -21.68 1.18
N VAL A 11 1.63 -20.92 0.46
CA VAL A 11 0.80 -19.83 0.99
C VAL A 11 -0.08 -20.32 2.14
N GLU A 12 -0.73 -21.47 1.97
CA GLU A 12 -1.65 -22.02 2.97
C GLU A 12 -0.93 -22.43 4.26
N LYS A 13 0.24 -23.07 4.17
CA LYS A 13 1.01 -23.43 5.36
C LYS A 13 1.45 -22.20 6.14
N VAL A 14 1.92 -21.17 5.45
CA VAL A 14 2.35 -19.92 6.09
C VAL A 14 1.18 -19.21 6.74
N TYR A 15 0.03 -19.12 6.05
CA TYR A 15 -1.18 -18.50 6.60
C TYR A 15 -1.69 -19.24 7.83
N LYS A 16 -1.65 -20.58 7.81
CA LYS A 16 -2.01 -21.41 8.95
C LYS A 16 -1.13 -21.12 10.16
N ILE A 17 0.18 -20.96 9.97
CA ILE A 17 1.12 -20.61 11.05
C ILE A 17 0.84 -19.19 11.57
N GLY A 18 0.72 -18.20 10.68
CA GLY A 18 0.47 -16.81 11.07
C GLY A 18 -0.82 -16.69 11.88
N LYS A 19 -1.90 -17.35 11.45
CA LYS A 19 -3.16 -17.40 12.19
C LYS A 19 -3.02 -18.11 13.54
N LYS A 20 -2.30 -19.24 13.60
CA LYS A 20 -2.11 -20.01 14.85
C LYS A 20 -1.38 -19.19 15.92
N TYR A 21 -0.39 -18.40 15.54
CA TYR A 21 0.46 -17.65 16.47
C TYR A 21 0.15 -16.14 16.50
N ASN A 22 -0.90 -15.69 15.82
CA ASN A 22 -1.27 -14.28 15.69
C ASN A 22 -0.10 -13.41 15.19
N ILE A 23 0.64 -13.91 14.19
CA ILE A 23 1.78 -13.23 13.58
C ILE A 23 1.29 -12.55 12.30
N PRO A 24 1.47 -11.22 12.16
CA PRO A 24 1.12 -10.52 10.94
C PRO A 24 1.88 -11.05 9.72
N ILE A 25 1.21 -11.12 8.58
CA ILE A 25 1.79 -11.58 7.31
C ILE A 25 1.86 -10.42 6.33
N ILE A 26 3.09 -10.01 6.02
CA ILE A 26 3.39 -9.04 4.98
C ILE A 26 3.92 -9.79 3.75
N GLU A 27 3.37 -9.53 2.58
CA GLU A 27 3.77 -10.17 1.33
C GLU A 27 4.47 -9.19 0.39
N ASP A 28 5.60 -9.61 -0.19
CA ASP A 28 6.31 -8.88 -1.22
C ASP A 28 6.05 -9.53 -2.59
N HIS A 29 5.35 -8.79 -3.44
CA HIS A 29 5.01 -9.16 -4.81
C HIS A 29 5.68 -8.25 -5.85
N ALA A 30 6.85 -7.67 -5.52
CA ALA A 30 7.61 -6.90 -6.51
C ALA A 30 7.88 -7.70 -7.80
N GLN A 31 7.96 -9.04 -7.72
CA GLN A 31 8.20 -9.94 -8.85
C GLN A 31 7.02 -10.88 -9.16
N THR A 32 5.82 -10.63 -8.62
CA THR A 32 4.63 -11.49 -8.82
C THR A 32 3.32 -10.70 -8.88
N MET A 33 3.38 -9.53 -9.48
CA MET A 33 2.18 -8.74 -9.68
C MET A 33 1.16 -9.54 -10.51
N LEU A 34 -0.09 -9.58 -10.05
CA LEU A 34 -1.21 -10.35 -10.65
C LEU A 34 -1.02 -11.87 -10.67
N ALA A 35 0.01 -12.43 -10.00
CA ALA A 35 0.12 -13.87 -9.86
C ALA A 35 -1.12 -14.45 -9.18
N THR A 36 -1.43 -15.71 -9.48
CA THR A 36 -2.58 -16.40 -8.89
C THR A 36 -2.14 -17.63 -8.10
N TYR A 37 -2.82 -17.87 -6.99
CA TYR A 37 -2.73 -19.11 -6.22
C TYR A 37 -4.15 -19.66 -6.09
N LYS A 38 -4.38 -20.89 -6.55
CA LYS A 38 -5.71 -21.54 -6.59
C LYS A 38 -6.79 -20.61 -7.21
N ASN A 39 -6.48 -20.04 -8.38
CA ASN A 39 -7.35 -19.13 -9.16
C ASN A 39 -7.73 -17.82 -8.44
N LYS A 40 -6.99 -17.42 -7.41
CA LYS A 40 -7.16 -16.13 -6.74
C LYS A 40 -5.89 -15.31 -6.88
N ILE A 41 -6.04 -14.02 -7.20
CA ILE A 41 -4.92 -13.08 -7.18
C ILE A 41 -4.30 -13.09 -5.78
N VAL A 42 -3.00 -13.35 -5.71
CA VAL A 42 -2.25 -13.29 -4.45
C VAL A 42 -2.02 -11.83 -4.06
N GLY A 43 -1.89 -11.56 -2.76
CA GLY A 43 -1.71 -10.20 -2.24
C GLY A 43 -2.99 -9.48 -1.79
N ALA A 44 -4.17 -10.08 -2.00
CA ALA A 44 -5.46 -9.49 -1.62
C ALA A 44 -6.07 -10.09 -0.34
N THR A 45 -5.31 -10.81 0.49
CA THR A 45 -5.90 -11.69 1.52
C THR A 45 -5.41 -11.45 2.96
N ASN A 46 -4.38 -10.62 3.19
CA ASN A 46 -3.71 -10.48 4.50
C ASN A 46 -3.53 -9.01 4.95
N ASP A 47 -2.69 -8.82 5.98
CA ASP A 47 -2.36 -7.53 6.59
C ASP A 47 -1.85 -6.52 5.57
N PHE A 48 -0.77 -6.85 4.85
CA PHE A 48 -0.24 -6.01 3.78
C PHE A 48 0.41 -6.84 2.68
N SER A 49 0.28 -6.34 1.46
CA SER A 49 1.04 -6.82 0.31
C SER A 49 1.59 -5.64 -0.48
N SER A 50 2.80 -5.77 -1.05
CA SER A 50 3.44 -4.70 -1.82
C SER A 50 3.66 -5.08 -3.28
N TRP A 51 3.33 -4.17 -4.19
CA TRP A 51 3.68 -4.26 -5.61
C TRP A 51 4.71 -3.18 -5.96
N SER A 52 5.59 -3.49 -6.91
CA SER A 52 6.59 -2.57 -7.44
C SER A 52 6.25 -2.24 -8.88
N PHE A 53 6.41 -0.96 -9.24
CA PHE A 53 6.25 -0.44 -10.60
C PHE A 53 7.57 0.09 -11.16
N GLU A 54 8.68 -0.42 -10.64
CA GLU A 54 10.01 -0.15 -11.17
C GLU A 54 10.13 -0.68 -12.61
N THR A 55 11.05 -0.09 -13.37
CA THR A 55 11.27 -0.33 -14.80
C THR A 55 11.33 -1.81 -15.19
N THR A 56 11.90 -2.68 -14.36
CA THR A 56 12.06 -4.11 -14.66
C THR A 56 10.86 -4.98 -14.27
N LYS A 57 9.78 -4.40 -13.75
CA LYS A 57 8.62 -5.17 -13.25
C LYS A 57 7.58 -5.44 -14.34
N HIS A 58 6.71 -6.42 -14.07
CA HIS A 58 5.63 -6.85 -14.96
C HIS A 58 4.75 -5.70 -15.45
N LEU A 59 4.50 -4.73 -14.57
CA LEU A 59 3.88 -3.45 -14.88
C LEU A 59 4.83 -2.37 -14.36
N SER A 60 5.13 -1.42 -15.23
CA SER A 60 6.10 -0.39 -14.94
C SER A 60 5.51 0.99 -15.14
N SER A 61 5.87 1.90 -14.25
CA SER A 61 5.68 3.35 -14.38
C SER A 61 7.01 4.09 -14.29
N GLY A 62 8.10 3.43 -14.69
CA GLY A 62 9.48 3.86 -14.48
C GLY A 62 9.94 3.60 -13.04
N GLU A 63 9.25 4.21 -12.09
CA GLU A 63 9.43 4.02 -10.66
C GLU A 63 8.08 3.92 -9.95
N GLY A 64 8.10 3.45 -8.70
CA GLY A 64 6.95 3.50 -7.80
C GLY A 64 6.51 2.14 -7.24
N GLY A 65 5.40 2.16 -6.53
CA GLY A 65 4.81 0.97 -5.94
C GLY A 65 3.51 1.27 -5.22
N ILE A 66 2.83 0.21 -4.80
CA ILE A 66 1.55 0.29 -4.10
C ILE A 66 1.50 -0.73 -2.97
N LEU A 67 0.85 -0.35 -1.87
CA LEU A 67 0.50 -1.26 -0.79
C LEU A 67 -0.99 -1.62 -0.90
N LEU A 68 -1.27 -2.90 -0.72
CA LEU A 68 -2.58 -3.50 -0.74
C LEU A 68 -2.91 -4.02 0.66
N THR A 69 -4.16 -3.83 1.09
CA THR A 69 -4.67 -4.39 2.33
C THR A 69 -6.19 -4.36 2.30
N ASN A 70 -6.83 -5.36 2.91
CA ASN A 70 -8.28 -5.34 3.16
C ASN A 70 -8.62 -4.69 4.51
N ASN A 71 -7.63 -4.37 5.33
CA ASN A 71 -7.86 -3.76 6.62
C ASN A 71 -7.87 -2.23 6.47
N ARG A 72 -9.07 -1.65 6.56
CA ARG A 72 -9.27 -0.20 6.43
C ARG A 72 -8.43 0.63 7.41
N LYS A 73 -8.26 0.17 8.65
CA LYS A 73 -7.45 0.87 9.66
C LYS A 73 -5.97 0.87 9.27
N LEU A 74 -5.47 -0.25 8.76
CA LEU A 74 -4.11 -0.35 8.22
C LEU A 74 -3.93 0.55 7.00
N ALA A 75 -4.90 0.58 6.08
CA ALA A 75 -4.89 1.45 4.91
C ALA A 75 -4.85 2.94 5.29
N GLU A 76 -5.64 3.36 6.27
CA GLU A 76 -5.65 4.74 6.79
C GLU A 76 -4.30 5.09 7.43
N ASN A 77 -3.76 4.20 8.27
CA ASN A 77 -2.46 4.41 8.91
C ASN A 77 -1.33 4.55 7.89
N VAL A 78 -1.23 3.64 6.92
CA VAL A 78 -0.14 3.68 5.94
C VAL A 78 -0.25 4.87 5.00
N ARG A 79 -1.48 5.32 4.68
CA ARG A 79 -1.68 6.55 3.94
C ARG A 79 -1.13 7.75 4.70
N LYS A 80 -1.44 7.87 6.01
CA LYS A 80 -0.86 8.94 6.85
C LYS A 80 0.66 8.86 6.85
N ILE A 81 1.23 7.67 7.06
CA ILE A 81 2.67 7.45 7.08
C ILE A 81 3.31 7.87 5.74
N GLY A 82 2.77 7.47 4.59
CA GLY A 82 3.29 7.86 3.28
C GLY A 82 3.02 9.33 2.90
N GLY A 83 2.10 9.98 3.59
CA GLY A 83 1.74 11.39 3.42
C GLY A 83 2.13 12.23 4.62
N GLN A 84 3.39 12.16 5.07
CA GLN A 84 3.99 13.04 6.08
C GLN A 84 3.28 13.06 7.45
N GLY A 85 2.47 12.06 7.77
CA GLY A 85 1.83 11.93 9.08
C GLY A 85 0.60 12.82 9.30
N TYR A 86 0.02 13.40 8.24
CA TYR A 86 -1.14 14.29 8.37
C TYR A 86 -2.36 13.58 8.98
N LYS A 87 -2.88 14.13 10.09
CA LYS A 87 -3.98 13.55 10.87
C LYS A 87 -5.24 13.27 10.06
N ASN A 88 -5.58 14.17 9.13
CA ASN A 88 -6.84 14.14 8.38
C ASN A 88 -6.68 13.56 6.96
N LEU A 89 -5.59 12.86 6.69
CA LEU A 89 -5.37 12.26 5.37
C LEU A 89 -6.23 11.00 5.21
N ASP A 90 -7.12 11.00 4.21
CA ASP A 90 -8.10 9.93 3.96
C ASP A 90 -8.08 9.46 2.49
N ALA A 91 -8.89 8.44 2.17
CA ALA A 91 -8.96 7.87 0.81
C ALA A 91 -9.72 8.71 -0.21
N LYS A 92 -10.60 9.60 0.26
CA LYS A 92 -11.59 10.27 -0.57
C LYS A 92 -11.13 11.66 -1.00
N GLY A 93 -10.31 12.30 -0.17
CA GLY A 93 -9.99 13.71 -0.29
C GLY A 93 -8.96 14.03 -1.35
N GLY A 94 -7.96 13.16 -1.59
CA GLY A 94 -6.81 13.44 -2.47
C GLY A 94 -5.89 14.58 -1.99
N VAL A 95 -6.43 15.52 -1.21
CA VAL A 95 -5.77 16.66 -0.59
C VAL A 95 -5.86 16.59 0.93
N ILE A 96 -4.86 17.17 1.58
CA ILE A 96 -4.82 17.32 3.04
C ILE A 96 -5.90 18.32 3.44
N LYS A 97 -6.88 17.84 4.23
CA LYS A 97 -7.95 18.69 4.74
C LYS A 97 -7.50 19.37 6.03
N PHE A 98 -7.43 20.68 5.98
CA PHE A 98 -7.25 21.51 7.17
C PHE A 98 -8.61 21.98 7.70
N GLY A 99 -8.68 22.21 9.01
CA GLY A 99 -9.81 22.92 9.59
C GLY A 99 -9.84 24.39 9.17
N ASN A 100 -10.78 25.15 9.74
CA ASN A 100 -10.79 26.61 9.55
C ASN A 100 -9.52 27.27 10.11
N GLN A 101 -9.34 28.56 9.80
CA GLN A 101 -8.18 29.35 10.23
C GLN A 101 -7.93 29.25 11.74
N ALA A 102 -8.98 29.35 12.56
CA ALA A 102 -8.89 29.24 14.01
C ALA A 102 -8.36 27.87 14.47
N THR A 103 -8.72 26.79 13.77
CA THR A 103 -8.24 25.44 14.07
C THR A 103 -6.75 25.31 13.77
N VAL A 104 -6.31 25.75 12.59
CA VAL A 104 -4.90 25.58 12.16
C VAL A 104 -3.93 26.49 12.89
N GLN A 105 -4.40 27.63 13.40
CA GLN A 105 -3.61 28.58 14.20
C GLN A 105 -3.56 28.22 15.70
N ASN A 106 -4.38 27.27 16.16
CA ASN A 106 -4.36 26.85 17.56
C ASN A 106 -3.04 26.12 17.88
N PRO A 107 -2.23 26.56 18.86
CA PRO A 107 -0.97 25.90 19.20
C PRO A 107 -1.17 24.46 19.72
N ASN A 108 -2.35 24.13 20.22
CA ASN A 108 -2.71 22.77 20.66
C ASN A 108 -3.21 21.88 19.51
N TYR A 109 -3.37 22.42 18.30
CA TYR A 109 -3.81 21.63 17.15
C TYR A 109 -2.67 20.74 16.63
N LYS A 110 -2.87 19.42 16.76
CA LYS A 110 -1.97 18.43 16.17
C LYS A 110 -2.30 18.23 14.69
N ARG A 111 -1.50 18.89 13.84
CA ARG A 111 -1.54 18.71 12.38
C ARG A 111 -1.09 17.31 11.95
N HIS A 112 -0.10 16.78 12.67
CA HIS A 112 0.44 15.43 12.47
C HIS A 112 0.21 14.62 13.74
N ASP A 113 -0.37 13.43 13.59
CA ASP A 113 -0.64 12.51 14.71
C ASP A 113 0.21 11.22 14.63
N THR A 114 0.97 11.09 13.55
CA THR A 114 1.78 9.92 13.21
C THR A 114 3.11 10.39 12.63
N LEU A 115 4.20 9.66 12.87
CA LEU A 115 5.44 9.89 12.13
C LEU A 115 5.26 9.43 10.68
N GLY A 116 5.64 10.25 9.71
CA GLY A 116 5.49 9.92 8.30
C GLY A 116 6.58 10.47 7.41
N TRP A 117 6.67 9.89 6.22
CA TRP A 117 7.59 10.21 5.15
C TRP A 117 6.82 10.84 3.96
N ASN A 118 7.56 11.33 2.97
CA ASN A 118 6.98 11.77 1.71
C ASN A 118 7.13 10.66 0.66
N TYR A 119 6.25 9.65 0.70
CA TYR A 119 6.22 8.51 -0.22
C TYR A 119 5.03 8.57 -1.19
N ARG A 120 4.51 9.77 -1.44
CA ARG A 120 3.42 9.96 -2.40
C ARG A 120 3.91 9.66 -3.81
N MET A 121 3.19 8.79 -4.49
CA MET A 121 3.30 8.64 -5.94
C MET A 121 2.78 9.90 -6.63
N ASN A 122 3.49 10.38 -7.65
CA ASN A 122 3.04 11.52 -8.44
C ASN A 122 1.99 11.09 -9.50
N GLU A 123 1.25 12.05 -10.03
CA GLU A 123 0.16 11.82 -10.98
C GLU A 123 0.62 11.18 -12.31
N PHE A 124 1.83 11.50 -12.80
CA PHE A 124 2.35 10.91 -14.03
C PHE A 124 2.62 9.41 -13.87
N THR A 125 3.32 9.05 -12.81
CA THR A 125 3.58 7.66 -12.45
C THR A 125 2.27 6.89 -12.26
N ALA A 126 1.29 7.48 -11.56
CA ALA A 126 -0.03 6.89 -11.36
C ALA A 126 -0.80 6.70 -12.69
N ALA A 127 -0.74 7.67 -13.61
CA ALA A 127 -1.39 7.59 -14.91
C ALA A 127 -0.79 6.47 -15.78
N VAL A 128 0.53 6.34 -15.80
CA VAL A 128 1.22 5.25 -16.53
C VAL A 128 0.85 3.89 -15.93
N ALA A 129 0.90 3.75 -14.60
CA ALA A 129 0.52 2.51 -13.94
C ALA A 129 -0.96 2.13 -14.22
N LEU A 130 -1.86 3.12 -14.20
CA LEU A 130 -3.26 2.91 -14.55
C LEU A 130 -3.42 2.42 -16.00
N ALA A 131 -2.71 3.03 -16.96
CA ALA A 131 -2.77 2.63 -18.36
C ALA A 131 -2.28 1.18 -18.55
N GLN A 132 -1.17 0.82 -17.92
CA GLN A 132 -0.62 -0.53 -17.99
C GLN A 132 -1.53 -1.59 -17.33
N SER A 133 -2.23 -1.24 -16.25
CA SER A 133 -3.13 -2.17 -15.55
C SER A 133 -4.39 -2.54 -16.35
N ARG A 134 -4.68 -1.79 -17.43
CA ARG A 134 -5.84 -2.05 -18.30
C ARG A 134 -5.51 -2.96 -19.48
N THR A 135 -4.23 -3.20 -19.74
CA THR A 135 -3.75 -4.03 -20.84
C THR A 135 -3.28 -5.41 -20.38
N THR A 136 -3.39 -5.69 -19.08
CA THR A 136 -3.10 -6.97 -18.42
C THR A 136 -4.41 -7.68 -18.07
#